data_AF-A0A0N4W4I0-F1
#
_entry.id   AF-A0A0N4W4I0-F1
#
_cell.length_a   1.000
_cell.length_b   1.000
_cell.length_c   1.000
_cell.angle_alpha   90.00
_cell.angle_beta   90.00
_cell.angle_gamma   90.00
#
_symmetry.space_group_name_H-M   'P 1'
#
loop_
_entity.id
_entity.type
_entity.pdbx_description
1 polymer ?
#
loop_
_entity_poly.entity_id
_entity_poly.type
_entity_poly.pdbx_seq_one_letter_code
_entity_poly.pdbx_strand_id
1 'polypeptide(L)'
;MAKLSVKLGYEISCFYMQADKTVTYPITVATQDIAGITELAEMPRCRYEVIDPETKNAVDVVTVGSKLLHRWVCDSTSPDFWCMTVHSCHVEDGSGTTFTILDDRG
;
A
#
# COMPACT_ATOMS: atom_id res chain seq x y z
N MET A 1 18.88 -8.58 49.62
CA MET A 1 17.76 -7.79 50.17
C MET A 1 16.46 -8.43 49.69
N ALA A 2 15.73 -9.12 50.57
CA ALA A 2 14.48 -9.79 50.23
C ALA A 2 13.32 -8.79 50.35
N LYS A 3 12.67 -8.46 49.24
CA LYS A 3 11.45 -7.63 49.23
C LYS A 3 10.25 -8.58 49.20
N LEU A 4 9.59 -8.71 50.34
CA LEU A 4 8.39 -9.53 50.49
C LEU A 4 7.22 -8.85 49.74
N SER A 5 6.71 -9.48 48.69
CA SER A 5 5.52 -9.00 47.97
C SER A 5 4.26 -9.53 48.66
N VAL A 6 3.46 -8.64 49.24
CA VAL A 6 2.10 -9.00 49.69
C VAL A 6 1.23 -9.22 48.47
N LYS A 7 0.66 -10.43 48.31
CA LYS A 7 -0.38 -10.71 47.32
C LYS A 7 -1.75 -10.56 47.98
N LEU A 8 -2.53 -9.59 47.53
CA LEU A 8 -3.92 -9.46 47.91
C LEU A 8 -4.75 -10.42 47.05
N GLY A 9 -5.31 -11.46 47.65
CA GLY A 9 -6.23 -12.38 46.99
C GLY A 9 -7.65 -12.14 47.51
N TYR A 10 -8.60 -11.96 46.59
CA TYR A 10 -10.02 -12.04 46.90
C TYR A 10 -10.63 -13.12 46.01
N GLU A 11 -11.49 -13.96 46.57
CA GLU A 11 -12.30 -14.90 45.83
C GLU A 11 -13.76 -14.50 46.00
N ILE A 12 -14.39 -14.11 44.89
CA ILE A 12 -15.79 -13.69 44.87
C ILE A 12 -16.56 -14.78 44.13
N SER A 13 -17.42 -15.49 44.85
CA SER A 13 -18.37 -16.45 44.29
C SER A 13 -19.78 -15.86 44.33
N CYS A 14 -20.35 -15.57 43.15
CA CYS A 14 -21.73 -15.14 43.01
C CYS A 14 -22.56 -16.28 42.44
N PHE A 15 -23.56 -16.74 43.18
CA PHE A 15 -24.56 -17.66 42.66
C PHE A 15 -25.74 -16.86 42.10
N TYR A 16 -25.99 -17.01 40.80
CA TYR A 16 -27.20 -16.50 40.17
C TYR A 16 -28.24 -17.61 40.10
N MET A 17 -29.44 -17.37 40.65
CA MET A 17 -30.57 -18.26 40.42
C MET A 17 -31.07 -18.04 38.99
N GLN A 18 -31.04 -19.09 38.18
CA GLN A 18 -31.61 -19.06 36.84
C GLN A 18 -33.13 -19.14 36.94
N ALA A 19 -33.81 -18.00 36.82
CA ALA A 19 -35.24 -17.97 36.58
C ALA A 19 -35.46 -18.14 35.08
N ASP A 20 -35.94 -19.33 34.66
CA ASP A 20 -36.39 -19.53 33.28
C ASP A 20 -37.57 -18.60 32.99
N LYS A 21 -37.27 -17.48 32.34
CA LYS A 21 -38.25 -16.69 31.61
C LYS A 21 -37.79 -16.63 30.17
N THR A 22 -38.41 -17.47 29.34
CA THR A 22 -38.32 -17.37 27.89
C THR A 22 -38.94 -16.04 27.46
N VAL A 23 -38.11 -15.02 27.27
CA VAL A 23 -38.54 -13.80 26.59
C VAL A 23 -38.35 -14.03 25.10
N THR A 24 -39.43 -14.46 24.45
CA THR A 24 -39.46 -14.63 23.00
C THR A 24 -39.55 -13.24 22.36
N TYR A 25 -38.40 -12.69 21.96
CA TYR A 25 -38.33 -11.48 21.14
C TYR A 25 -38.42 -11.86 19.66
N PRO A 26 -39.39 -11.37 18.87
CA PRO A 26 -39.32 -11.45 17.43
C PRO A 26 -38.46 -10.28 16.91
N ILE A 27 -37.15 -10.30 17.19
CA ILE A 27 -36.21 -9.40 16.51
C ILE A 27 -35.53 -10.19 15.41
N THR A 28 -36.05 -10.04 14.20
CA THR A 28 -35.30 -10.38 12.99
C THR A 28 -34.21 -9.32 12.85
N VAL A 29 -32.97 -9.70 13.17
CA VAL A 29 -31.81 -8.86 12.85
C VAL A 29 -31.67 -8.89 11.34
N ALA A 30 -32.14 -7.83 10.67
CA ALA A 30 -31.76 -7.59 9.29
C ALA A 30 -30.27 -7.27 9.31
N THR A 31 -29.44 -8.26 9.00
CA THR A 31 -28.05 -8.03 8.62
C THR A 31 -28.11 -7.17 7.37
N GLN A 32 -27.89 -5.87 7.53
CA GLN A 32 -27.71 -4.99 6.40
C GLN A 32 -26.53 -5.55 5.62
N ASP A 33 -26.77 -5.92 4.37
CA ASP A 33 -25.70 -6.35 3.46
C ASP A 33 -24.68 -5.22 3.45
N ILE A 34 -23.54 -5.45 4.09
CA ILE A 34 -22.37 -4.62 3.87
C ILE A 34 -22.04 -4.90 2.42
N ALA A 35 -22.43 -4.00 1.53
CA ALA A 35 -21.99 -4.05 0.15
C ALA A 35 -20.47 -4.10 0.22
N GLY A 36 -19.91 -5.29 0.00
CA GLY A 36 -18.48 -5.46 -0.08
C GLY A 36 -18.05 -4.58 -1.24
N ILE A 37 -17.42 -3.45 -0.94
CA ILE A 37 -16.68 -2.69 -1.94
C ILE A 37 -15.43 -3.51 -2.22
N THR A 38 -15.60 -4.58 -2.97
CA THR A 38 -14.54 -5.13 -3.80
C THR A 38 -14.49 -4.26 -5.05
N GLU A 39 -14.06 -3.01 -4.90
CA GLU A 39 -13.42 -2.35 -6.04
C GLU A 39 -12.12 -3.10 -6.27
N LEU A 40 -12.15 -4.03 -7.21
CA LEU A 40 -10.95 -4.62 -7.78
C LEU A 40 -10.25 -3.49 -8.56
N ALA A 41 -9.49 -2.66 -7.85
CA ALA A 41 -8.65 -1.65 -8.48
C ALA A 41 -7.58 -2.40 -9.29
N GLU A 42 -7.69 -2.34 -10.61
CA GLU A 42 -6.71 -2.97 -11.50
C GLU A 42 -5.34 -2.30 -11.30
N MET A 43 -4.28 -3.12 -11.35
CA MET A 43 -2.91 -2.63 -11.25
C MET A 43 -2.60 -1.71 -12.45
N PRO A 44 -2.03 -0.50 -12.23
CA PRO A 44 -1.69 0.41 -13.32
C PRO A 44 -0.66 -0.19 -14.28
N ARG A 45 -0.77 0.15 -15.56
CA ARG A 45 0.23 -0.18 -16.58
C ARG A 45 1.18 0.99 -16.76
N CYS A 46 2.44 0.79 -16.36
CA CYS A 46 3.46 1.82 -16.42
C CYS A 46 4.40 1.64 -17.62
N ARG A 47 4.77 2.75 -18.26
CA ARG A 47 5.76 2.82 -19.33
C ARG A 47 6.81 3.88 -19.01
N TYR A 48 8.02 3.64 -19.53
CA TYR A 48 9.15 4.53 -19.41
C TYR A 48 9.52 5.07 -20.79
N GLU A 49 9.76 6.38 -20.86
CA GLU A 49 10.11 7.10 -22.08
C GLU A 49 11.27 8.05 -21.80
N VAL A 50 12.19 8.15 -22.74
CA VAL A 50 13.25 9.18 -22.76
C VAL A 50 12.85 10.23 -23.77
N ILE A 51 12.72 11.48 -23.32
CA ILE A 51 12.31 12.58 -24.17
C ILE A 51 13.32 13.70 -24.19
N ASP A 52 13.35 14.41 -25.31
CA ASP A 52 14.07 15.66 -25.43
C ASP A 52 13.37 16.76 -24.59
N PRO A 53 14.10 17.51 -23.75
CA PRO A 53 13.52 18.57 -22.94
C PRO A 53 12.96 19.74 -23.77
N GLU A 54 13.51 20.00 -24.95
CA GLU A 54 13.10 21.07 -25.88
C GLU A 54 11.94 20.62 -26.77
N THR A 55 12.12 19.50 -27.48
CA THR A 55 11.10 19.05 -28.45
C THR A 55 9.94 18.28 -27.81
N LYS A 56 10.11 17.79 -26.57
CA LYS A 56 9.16 16.94 -25.82
C LYS A 56 8.81 15.62 -26.52
N ASN A 57 9.56 15.25 -27.55
CA ASN A 57 9.38 14.00 -28.29
C ASN A 57 10.29 12.90 -27.74
N ALA A 58 9.89 11.65 -27.93
CA ALA A 58 10.72 10.50 -27.63
C ALA A 58 11.98 10.50 -28.50
N VAL A 59 13.10 10.11 -27.92
CA VAL A 59 14.40 10.11 -28.61
C VAL A 59 15.06 8.74 -28.50
N ASP A 60 15.48 8.21 -29.65
CA ASP A 60 16.19 6.92 -29.72
C ASP A 60 17.72 7.09 -29.84
N VAL A 61 18.18 8.22 -30.40
CA VAL A 61 19.60 8.48 -30.64
C VAL A 61 19.96 9.87 -30.17
N VAL A 62 21.01 9.95 -29.34
CA VAL A 62 21.44 11.19 -28.67
C VAL A 62 22.95 11.35 -28.78
N THR A 63 23.42 12.59 -28.73
CA THR A 63 24.85 12.90 -28.69
C THR A 63 25.35 13.07 -27.26
N VAL A 64 26.64 12.79 -27.03
CA VAL A 64 27.27 13.01 -25.72
C VAL A 64 27.17 14.48 -25.34
N GLY A 65 26.66 14.75 -24.13
CA GLY A 65 26.43 16.11 -23.61
C GLY A 65 25.00 16.61 -23.79
N SER A 66 24.15 15.89 -24.53
CA SER A 66 22.71 16.20 -24.61
C SER A 66 22.02 15.96 -23.26
N LYS A 67 21.10 16.86 -22.90
CA LYS A 67 20.24 16.71 -21.72
C LYS A 67 18.99 15.96 -22.12
N LEU A 68 18.60 14.97 -21.32
CA LEU A 68 17.42 14.15 -21.56
C LEU A 68 16.51 14.19 -20.34
N LEU A 69 15.22 14.06 -20.59
CA LEU A 69 14.23 13.93 -19.54
C LEU A 69 13.73 12.48 -19.50
N HIS A 70 13.85 11.88 -18.32
CA HIS A 70 13.31 10.57 -18.04
C HIS A 70 11.86 10.73 -17.59
N ARG A 71 10.93 10.12 -18.33
CA ARG A 71 9.49 10.21 -18.05
C ARG A 71 8.95 8.81 -17.77
N TRP A 72 8.25 8.67 -16.65
CA TRP A 72 7.44 7.50 -16.34
C TRP A 72 5.97 7.90 -16.45
N VAL A 73 5.16 7.06 -17.07
CA VAL A 73 3.72 7.28 -17.24
C VAL A 73 3.00 6.00 -16.86
N CYS A 74 2.03 6.09 -15.94
CA CYS A 74 1.19 4.97 -15.55
C CYS A 74 -0.26 5.25 -15.92
N ASP A 75 -0.86 4.34 -16.70
CA ASP A 75 -2.27 4.37 -17.06
C ASP A 75 -3.07 3.45 -16.11
N SER A 76 -4.18 3.94 -15.55
CA SER A 76 -5.04 3.19 -14.63
C SER A 76 -6.52 3.51 -14.86
N THR A 77 -7.38 2.53 -14.65
CA THR A 77 -8.84 2.70 -14.59
C THR A 77 -9.29 3.34 -13.28
N SER A 78 -8.42 3.33 -12.26
CA SER A 78 -8.70 3.75 -10.89
C SER A 78 -7.57 4.67 -10.39
N PRO A 79 -7.43 5.89 -10.95
CA PRO A 79 -6.30 6.77 -10.68
C PRO A 79 -6.21 7.25 -9.23
N ASP A 80 -7.33 7.31 -8.51
CA ASP A 80 -7.36 7.77 -7.11
C ASP A 80 -6.74 6.76 -6.12
N PHE A 81 -6.55 5.52 -6.55
CA PHE A 81 -5.99 4.46 -5.70
C PHE A 81 -4.48 4.30 -5.81
N TRP A 82 -3.86 4.86 -6.86
CA TRP A 82 -2.47 4.57 -7.18
C TRP A 82 -1.67 5.86 -7.38
N CYS A 83 -0.52 5.94 -6.70
CA CYS A 83 0.48 6.97 -6.96
C CYS A 83 1.76 6.31 -7.48
N MET A 84 2.38 6.91 -8.50
CA MET A 84 3.61 6.40 -9.07
C MET A 84 4.81 7.01 -8.35
N THR A 85 5.77 6.17 -7.95
CA THR A 85 7.05 6.59 -7.40
C THR A 85 8.15 5.74 -8.02
N VAL A 86 9.23 6.38 -8.48
CA VAL A 86 10.38 5.69 -9.04
C VAL A 86 11.33 5.37 -7.89
N HIS A 87 11.54 4.09 -7.61
CA HIS A 87 12.37 3.68 -6.48
C HIS A 87 13.85 3.74 -6.79
N SER A 88 14.28 3.33 -7.99
CA SER A 88 15.69 3.30 -8.36
C SER A 88 15.83 3.28 -9.87
N CYS A 89 16.89 3.91 -10.38
CA CYS A 89 17.19 3.94 -11.81
C CYS A 89 18.69 3.77 -12.02
N HIS A 90 19.06 2.78 -12.83
CA HIS A 90 20.45 2.47 -13.14
C HIS A 90 20.62 2.29 -14.65
N VAL A 91 21.79 2.63 -15.16
CA VAL A 91 22.20 2.40 -16.55
C VAL A 91 23.26 1.33 -16.55
N GLU A 92 23.10 0.32 -17.41
CA GLU A 92 24.06 -0.76 -17.57
C GLU A 92 24.67 -0.70 -18.97
N ASP A 93 26.00 -0.82 -19.06
CA ASP A 93 26.75 -0.78 -20.32
C ASP A 93 26.89 -2.16 -21.00
N GLY A 94 26.30 -3.21 -20.42
CA GLY A 94 26.44 -4.60 -20.87
C GLY A 94 27.78 -5.26 -20.53
N SER A 95 28.79 -4.49 -20.11
CA SER A 95 30.08 -4.98 -19.58
C SER A 95 30.03 -5.27 -18.08
N GLY A 96 28.88 -5.06 -17.44
CA GLY A 96 28.67 -5.20 -16.00
C GLY A 96 28.93 -3.91 -15.22
N THR A 97 29.21 -2.79 -15.89
CA THR A 97 29.31 -1.50 -15.21
C THR A 97 27.91 -0.91 -15.09
N THR A 98 27.49 -0.64 -13.85
CA THR A 98 26.20 -0.04 -13.55
C THR A 98 26.39 1.36 -12.99
N PHE A 99 25.70 2.34 -13.57
CA PHE A 99 25.69 3.73 -13.08
C PHE A 99 24.33 4.07 -12.50
N THR A 100 24.30 4.51 -11.24
CA THR A 100 23.06 4.90 -10.56
C THR A 100 22.66 6.33 -10.93
N ILE A 101 21.46 6.48 -11.49
CA ILE A 101 20.80 7.77 -11.74
C ILE A 101 19.94 8.15 -10.54
N LEU A 102 19.18 7.18 -10.00
CA LEU A 102 18.30 7.37 -8.86
C LEU A 102 18.57 6.27 -7.83
N ASP A 103 18.79 6.66 -6.57
CA ASP A 103 19.01 5.72 -5.47
C ASP A 103 17.68 5.26 -4.85
N ASP A 104 17.75 4.28 -3.95
CA ASP A 104 16.61 3.62 -3.30
C ASP A 104 15.73 4.54 -2.44
N ARG A 105 16.11 5.81 -2.27
CA ARG A 105 15.33 6.80 -1.52
C ARG A 105 14.49 7.69 -2.42
N GLY A 106 14.51 7.50 -3.73
CA GLY A 106 13.73 8.30 -4.69
C GLY A 106 14.33 9.67 -4.93
#